data_AF-A0A699YQ57-F1
#
_entry.id   AF-A0A699YQ57-F1
#
_cell.length_a   1.000
_cell.length_b   1.000
_cell.length_c   1.000
_cell.angle_alpha   90.00
_cell.angle_beta   90.00
_cell.angle_gamma   90.00
#
_symmetry.space_group_name_H-M   'P 1'
#
loop_
_entity.id
_entity.type
_entity.pdbx_description
1 polymer ?
#
loop_
_entity_poly.entity_id
_entity_poly.type
_entity_poly.pdbx_seq_one_letter_code
_entity_poly.pdbx_strand_id
1 'polypeptide(L)'
;MLDNIFGPLFEVTQDPASHPQLHVLLAQVVGFDMVDDESKPERRPTKHCPPPAEWNSKHNCAYSYYAYYIYANLYVLNKFRESRSLNTFAFRPHAGEAGDIDHLAASFMLCENIAHGINLRKSPLLQIGLCMSPLSNNSLFLDYHRNPFPTFFARGLSVSLSTDDPLQIHLTKEPLVEEYSVAAQVW
;
A
#
# COMPACT_ATOMS: atom_id res chain seq x y z
N MET A 1 -15.24 3.07 11.12
CA MET A 1 -14.40 3.23 9.91
C MET A 1 -14.60 2.05 8.96
N LEU A 2 -14.31 0.82 9.38
CA LEU A 2 -14.44 -0.37 8.51
C LEU A 2 -15.84 -0.50 7.90
N ASP A 3 -16.90 -0.29 8.68
CA ASP A 3 -18.29 -0.34 8.18
C ASP A 3 -18.57 0.69 7.07
N ASN A 4 -17.95 1.87 7.14
CA ASN A 4 -18.11 2.93 6.14
C ASN A 4 -17.46 2.56 4.79
N ILE A 5 -16.45 1.69 4.83
CA ILE A 5 -15.75 1.22 3.62
C ILE A 5 -16.42 -0.05 3.13
N PHE A 6 -16.48 -1.09 3.96
CA PHE A 6 -16.88 -2.42 3.53
C PHE A 6 -18.39 -2.64 3.51
N GLY A 7 -19.18 -1.93 4.33
CA GLY A 7 -20.64 -2.05 4.32
C GLY A 7 -21.23 -1.80 2.92
N PRO A 8 -21.01 -0.61 2.32
CA PRO A 8 -21.48 -0.33 0.97
C PRO A 8 -20.93 -1.28 -0.09
N LEU A 9 -19.69 -1.76 0.07
CA LEU A 9 -19.08 -2.71 -0.86
C LEU A 9 -19.72 -4.10 -0.81
N PHE A 10 -20.10 -4.57 0.37
CA PHE A 10 -20.85 -5.81 0.52
C PHE A 10 -22.27 -5.67 -0.01
N GLU A 11 -22.95 -4.55 0.27
CA GLU A 11 -24.31 -4.27 -0.22
C GLU A 11 -24.36 -4.24 -1.76
N VAL A 12 -23.48 -3.48 -2.41
CA VAL A 12 -23.42 -3.44 -3.89
C VAL A 12 -22.96 -4.76 -4.49
N THR A 13 -22.12 -5.51 -3.78
CA THR A 13 -21.74 -6.86 -4.20
C THR A 13 -22.89 -7.84 -4.04
N GLN A 14 -23.82 -7.65 -3.09
CA GLN A 14 -25.02 -8.47 -2.91
C GLN A 14 -26.13 -8.10 -3.88
N ASP A 15 -26.30 -6.83 -4.18
CA ASP A 15 -27.25 -6.34 -5.18
C ASP A 15 -26.67 -5.14 -5.94
N PRO A 16 -26.20 -5.32 -7.19
CA PRO A 16 -25.71 -4.21 -8.01
C PRO A 16 -26.73 -3.07 -8.20
N ALA A 17 -28.03 -3.35 -8.10
CA ALA A 17 -29.07 -2.33 -8.24
C ALA A 17 -29.20 -1.44 -7.00
N SER A 18 -28.69 -1.86 -5.83
CA SER A 18 -28.67 -1.04 -4.61
C SER A 18 -27.81 0.22 -4.78
N HIS A 19 -26.69 0.10 -5.50
CA HIS A 19 -25.73 1.19 -5.74
C HIS A 19 -25.20 1.14 -7.18
N PRO A 20 -26.00 1.51 -8.19
CA PRO A 20 -25.66 1.27 -9.60
C PRO A 20 -24.41 2.04 -10.05
N GLN A 21 -24.24 3.27 -9.59
CA GLN A 21 -23.04 4.07 -9.91
C GLN A 21 -21.78 3.50 -9.26
N LEU A 22 -21.89 3.02 -8.02
CA LEU A 22 -20.78 2.37 -7.32
C LEU A 22 -20.41 1.07 -8.02
N HIS A 23 -21.38 0.27 -8.47
CA HIS A 23 -21.11 -0.96 -9.21
C HIS A 23 -20.25 -0.71 -10.46
N VAL A 24 -20.61 0.32 -11.25
CA VAL A 24 -19.85 0.73 -12.44
C VAL A 24 -18.44 1.21 -12.07
N LEU A 25 -18.32 2.03 -11.02
CA LEU A 25 -17.01 2.48 -10.53
C LEU A 25 -16.14 1.29 -10.12
N LEU A 26 -16.68 0.35 -9.37
CA LEU A 26 -15.94 -0.80 -8.86
C LEU A 26 -15.42 -1.71 -9.98
N ALA A 27 -16.06 -1.73 -11.15
CA ALA A 27 -15.52 -2.44 -12.32
C ALA A 27 -14.18 -1.86 -12.81
N GLN A 28 -13.86 -0.62 -12.46
CA GLN A 28 -12.59 0.05 -12.78
C GLN A 28 -11.58 0.03 -11.61
N VAL A 29 -12.04 -0.23 -10.39
CA VAL A 29 -11.16 -0.33 -9.22
C VAL A 29 -10.40 -1.65 -9.26
N VAL A 30 -9.08 -1.57 -9.11
CA VAL A 30 -8.18 -2.73 -9.18
C VAL A 30 -7.55 -3.09 -7.84
N GLY A 31 -7.57 -2.18 -6.87
CA GLY A 31 -6.95 -2.44 -5.58
C GLY A 31 -7.23 -1.38 -4.52
N PHE A 32 -6.85 -1.73 -3.30
CA PHE A 32 -6.89 -0.88 -2.12
C PHE A 32 -5.48 -0.55 -1.69
N ASP A 33 -5.25 0.72 -1.45
CA ASP A 33 -4.00 1.27 -0.94
C ASP A 33 -4.27 1.94 0.40
N MET A 34 -3.38 1.71 1.36
CA MET A 34 -3.47 2.23 2.73
C MET A 34 -2.27 3.13 2.96
N VAL A 35 -2.53 4.36 3.41
CA VAL A 35 -1.54 5.44 3.51
C VAL A 35 -1.67 6.19 4.83
N ASP A 36 -0.57 6.69 5.36
CA ASP A 36 -0.40 7.81 6.30
C ASP A 36 1.13 8.05 6.43
N ASP A 37 1.54 9.07 7.17
CA ASP A 37 2.93 9.27 7.58
C ASP A 37 3.43 8.10 8.46
N GLU A 38 4.16 7.17 7.82
CA GLU A 38 4.72 5.97 8.44
C GLU A 38 5.72 6.29 9.57
N SER A 39 6.28 7.50 9.63
CA SER A 39 7.27 7.88 10.64
C SER A 39 6.67 8.13 12.02
N LYS A 40 5.34 8.29 12.10
CA LYS A 40 4.63 8.52 13.36
C LYS A 40 4.85 7.36 14.33
N PRO A 41 5.23 7.63 15.59
CA PRO A 41 5.38 6.59 16.59
C PRO A 41 4.07 5.83 16.81
N GLU A 42 4.14 4.51 16.71
CA GLU A 42 3.02 3.62 16.98
C GLU A 42 3.34 2.64 18.12
N ARG A 43 2.29 2.09 18.74
CA ARG A 43 2.44 1.04 19.74
C ARG A 43 2.27 -0.30 19.04
N ARG A 44 3.33 -1.10 18.97
CA ARG A 44 3.27 -2.44 18.40
C ARG A 44 2.08 -3.22 18.98
N PRO A 45 1.23 -3.83 18.14
CA PRO A 45 0.08 -4.56 18.64
C PRO A 45 0.55 -5.77 19.42
N THR A 46 -0.17 -6.09 20.49
CA THR A 46 0.05 -7.30 21.27
C THR A 46 -0.92 -8.38 20.83
N LYS A 47 -0.66 -9.64 21.20
CA LYS A 47 -1.58 -10.77 20.97
C LYS A 47 -2.99 -10.52 21.53
N HIS A 48 -3.12 -9.63 22.50
CA HIS A 48 -4.36 -9.30 23.19
C HIS A 48 -4.94 -7.94 22.76
N CYS A 49 -4.62 -7.46 21.56
CA CYS A 49 -5.26 -6.27 21.02
C CYS A 49 -6.78 -6.47 20.90
N PRO A 50 -7.59 -5.49 21.34
CA PRO A 50 -9.04 -5.60 21.27
C PRO A 50 -9.52 -5.59 19.82
N PRO A 51 -10.71 -6.14 19.53
CA PRO A 51 -11.32 -6.04 18.20
C PRO A 51 -11.71 -4.59 17.87
N PRO A 52 -11.97 -4.24 16.59
CA PRO A 52 -12.15 -2.85 16.17
C PRO A 52 -13.37 -2.20 16.81
N ALA A 53 -14.42 -2.98 17.09
CA ALA A 53 -15.62 -2.51 17.77
C ALA A 53 -15.37 -2.11 19.24
N GLU A 54 -14.33 -2.68 19.86
CA GLU A 54 -13.94 -2.40 21.25
C GLU A 54 -12.75 -1.42 21.34
N TRP A 55 -12.26 -0.93 20.19
CA TRP A 55 -11.16 0.03 20.18
C TRP A 55 -11.64 1.41 20.63
N ASN A 56 -11.47 1.69 21.93
CA ASN A 56 -11.85 2.94 22.58
C ASN A 56 -10.64 3.81 22.97
N SER A 57 -9.44 3.39 22.61
CA SER A 57 -8.21 4.15 22.85
C SER A 57 -8.23 5.47 22.08
N LYS A 58 -7.74 6.54 22.70
CA LYS A 58 -7.51 7.83 22.01
C LYS A 58 -6.31 7.79 21.06
N HIS A 59 -5.48 6.77 21.18
CA HIS A 59 -4.32 6.58 20.30
C HIS A 59 -4.73 5.83 19.05
N ASN A 60 -4.08 6.19 17.93
CA ASN A 60 -4.26 5.49 16.67
C ASN A 60 -3.83 4.02 16.80
N CYS A 61 -4.47 3.13 16.03
CA CYS A 61 -4.04 1.74 15.93
C CYS A 61 -2.69 1.67 15.20
N ALA A 62 -1.93 0.60 15.43
CA ALA A 62 -0.73 0.32 14.66
C ALA A 62 -1.06 -0.02 13.21
N TYR A 63 -0.12 0.21 12.31
CA TYR A 63 -0.18 -0.13 10.89
C TYR A 63 -0.63 -1.57 10.65
N SER A 64 0.00 -2.53 11.36
CA SER A 64 -0.30 -3.96 11.20
C SER A 64 -1.72 -4.32 11.64
N TYR A 65 -2.29 -3.58 12.60
CA TYR A 65 -3.69 -3.73 12.99
C TYR A 65 -4.63 -3.30 11.86
N TYR A 66 -4.37 -2.13 11.25
CA TYR A 66 -5.10 -1.68 10.07
C TYR A 66 -4.98 -2.67 8.92
N ALA A 67 -3.75 -3.05 8.55
CA ALA A 67 -3.48 -3.99 7.47
C ALA A 67 -4.24 -5.31 7.64
N TYR A 68 -4.27 -5.87 8.86
CA TYR A 68 -5.01 -7.09 9.16
C TYR A 68 -6.51 -6.95 8.90
N TYR A 69 -7.17 -5.94 9.45
CA TYR A 69 -8.63 -5.80 9.31
C TYR A 69 -9.05 -5.35 7.91
N ILE A 70 -8.23 -4.55 7.22
CA ILE A 70 -8.45 -4.24 5.79
C ILE A 70 -8.32 -5.52 4.97
N TYR A 71 -7.25 -6.28 5.14
CA TYR A 71 -7.05 -7.56 4.44
C TYR A 71 -8.18 -8.54 4.71
N ALA A 72 -8.57 -8.75 5.97
CA ALA A 72 -9.58 -9.73 6.34
C ALA A 72 -10.94 -9.43 5.68
N ASN A 73 -11.36 -8.16 5.70
CA ASN A 73 -12.59 -7.75 5.03
C ASN A 73 -12.47 -7.84 3.51
N LEU A 74 -11.33 -7.42 2.94
CA LEU A 74 -11.10 -7.47 1.50
C LEU A 74 -11.07 -8.91 0.99
N TYR A 75 -10.48 -9.83 1.74
CA TYR A 75 -10.44 -11.25 1.42
C TYR A 75 -11.86 -11.84 1.32
N VAL A 76 -12.69 -11.60 2.34
CA VAL A 76 -14.08 -12.08 2.36
C VAL A 76 -14.90 -11.43 1.24
N LEU A 77 -14.75 -10.12 1.03
CA LEU A 77 -15.40 -9.39 -0.06
C LEU A 77 -14.99 -9.96 -1.42
N ASN A 78 -13.70 -10.17 -1.65
CA ASN A 78 -13.20 -10.72 -2.91
C ASN A 78 -13.73 -12.13 -3.16
N LYS A 79 -13.81 -12.99 -2.14
CA LYS A 79 -14.42 -14.32 -2.28
C LYS A 79 -15.89 -14.25 -2.63
N PHE A 80 -16.62 -13.27 -2.08
CA PHE A 80 -18.02 -13.04 -2.44
C PHE A 80 -18.17 -12.46 -3.86
N ARG A 81 -17.31 -11.53 -4.26
CA ARG A 81 -17.30 -10.98 -5.62
C ARG A 81 -16.97 -12.05 -6.66
N GLU A 82 -15.96 -12.88 -6.37
CA GLU A 82 -15.55 -14.02 -7.21
C GLU A 82 -16.70 -15.02 -7.40
N SER A 83 -17.42 -15.39 -6.33
CA SER A 83 -18.57 -16.30 -6.45
C SER A 83 -19.73 -15.74 -7.28
N ARG A 84 -19.76 -14.42 -7.47
CA ARG A 84 -20.71 -13.71 -8.34
C ARG A 84 -20.14 -13.35 -9.71
N SER A 85 -18.94 -13.83 -10.06
CA SER A 85 -18.25 -13.48 -11.31
C SER A 85 -18.03 -11.97 -11.48
N LEU A 86 -17.82 -11.25 -10.38
CA LEU A 86 -17.43 -9.84 -10.37
C LEU A 86 -15.91 -9.70 -10.24
N ASN A 87 -15.36 -8.55 -10.64
CA ASN A 87 -13.94 -8.25 -10.46
C ASN A 87 -13.56 -8.22 -8.98
N THR A 88 -12.31 -8.53 -8.66
CA THR A 88 -11.75 -8.49 -7.31
C THR A 88 -10.71 -7.37 -7.21
N PHE A 89 -10.25 -7.12 -5.98
CA PHE A 89 -9.33 -6.03 -5.68
C PHE A 89 -8.06 -6.57 -5.02
N ALA A 90 -6.90 -6.12 -5.49
CA ALA A 90 -5.63 -6.39 -4.83
C ALA A 90 -5.44 -5.52 -3.58
N PHE A 91 -4.72 -6.00 -2.57
CA PHE A 91 -4.24 -5.17 -1.47
C PHE A 91 -2.79 -4.75 -1.74
N ARG A 92 -2.57 -3.44 -1.88
CA ARG A 92 -1.32 -2.83 -2.37
C ARG A 92 -0.98 -1.57 -1.56
N PRO A 93 -0.64 -1.69 -0.27
CA PRO A 93 -0.48 -0.53 0.60
C PRO A 93 0.87 0.18 0.40
N HIS A 94 0.95 1.42 0.84
CA HIS A 94 2.22 2.08 1.15
C HIS A 94 2.83 1.43 2.40
N ALA A 95 4.09 0.97 2.28
CA ALA A 95 4.77 0.34 3.39
C ALA A 95 6.30 0.47 3.31
N GLY A 96 6.91 0.80 4.44
CA GLY A 96 8.34 0.77 4.63
C GLY A 96 9.08 1.89 3.90
N GLU A 97 8.44 3.01 3.63
CA GLU A 97 9.14 4.27 3.35
C GLU A 97 9.88 4.74 4.62
N ALA A 98 9.16 4.73 5.73
CA ALA A 98 9.64 5.09 7.06
C ALA A 98 9.09 4.07 8.09
N GLY A 99 8.98 4.48 9.35
CA GLY A 99 8.37 3.63 10.38
C GLY A 99 9.16 2.38 10.79
N ASP A 100 8.43 1.45 11.39
CA ASP A 100 8.96 0.20 11.94
C ASP A 100 9.06 -0.90 10.86
N ILE A 101 10.00 -1.83 11.03
CA ILE A 101 10.16 -2.97 10.11
C ILE A 101 8.93 -3.89 10.09
N ASP A 102 8.12 -3.86 11.15
CA ASP A 102 6.90 -4.64 11.26
C ASP A 102 5.86 -4.27 10.18
N HIS A 103 5.92 -3.06 9.59
CA HIS A 103 5.08 -2.67 8.45
C HIS A 103 5.33 -3.57 7.25
N LEU A 104 6.61 -3.85 6.96
CA LEU A 104 7.04 -4.72 5.88
C LEU A 104 6.71 -6.18 6.17
N ALA A 105 6.85 -6.62 7.43
CA ALA A 105 6.49 -7.99 7.82
C ALA A 105 4.98 -8.24 7.66
N ALA A 106 4.14 -7.30 8.12
CA ALA A 106 2.69 -7.41 7.96
C ALA A 106 2.29 -7.36 6.47
N SER A 107 2.86 -6.44 5.70
CA SER A 107 2.54 -6.31 4.28
C SER A 107 2.97 -7.53 3.47
N PHE A 108 4.14 -8.12 3.78
CA PHE A 108 4.60 -9.36 3.16
C PHE A 108 3.64 -10.53 3.37
N MET A 109 2.99 -10.62 4.54
CA MET A 109 2.04 -11.70 4.83
C MET A 109 0.67 -11.52 4.17
N LEU A 110 0.27 -10.27 3.89
CA LEU A 110 -1.13 -9.92 3.58
C LEU A 110 -1.33 -9.33 2.18
N CYS A 111 -0.28 -8.81 1.53
CA CYS A 111 -0.41 -7.95 0.35
C CYS A 111 0.26 -8.56 -0.88
N GLU A 112 -0.16 -8.12 -2.07
CA GLU A 112 0.41 -8.56 -3.34
C GLU A 112 1.71 -7.83 -3.67
N ASN A 113 1.74 -6.52 -3.44
CA ASN A 113 2.88 -5.63 -3.61
C ASN A 113 2.76 -4.44 -2.65
N ILE A 114 3.80 -3.62 -2.58
CA ILE A 114 3.83 -2.41 -1.74
C ILE A 114 4.40 -1.23 -2.50
N ALA A 115 3.99 -0.02 -2.11
CA ALA A 115 4.71 1.20 -2.47
C ALA A 115 5.88 1.46 -1.50
N HIS A 116 6.95 2.08 -2.01
CA HIS A 116 8.21 2.40 -1.32
C HIS A 116 9.13 1.21 -1.01
N GLY A 117 8.95 0.51 0.12
CA GLY A 117 9.84 -0.57 0.53
C GLY A 117 11.29 -0.19 0.84
N ILE A 118 11.60 1.10 1.06
CA ILE A 118 12.96 1.60 1.36
C ILE A 118 13.61 0.84 2.52
N ASN A 119 12.84 0.59 3.59
CA ASN A 119 13.31 -0.05 4.81
C ASN A 119 13.68 -1.53 4.63
N LEU A 120 13.38 -2.16 3.49
CA LEU A 120 13.90 -3.49 3.15
C LEU A 120 15.43 -3.54 3.10
N ARG A 121 16.11 -2.40 2.94
CA ARG A 121 17.57 -2.32 3.06
C ARG A 121 18.08 -2.77 4.45
N LYS A 122 17.23 -2.74 5.47
CA LYS A 122 17.52 -3.18 6.85
C LYS A 122 17.16 -4.65 7.08
N SER A 123 16.40 -5.29 6.18
CA SER A 123 15.96 -6.69 6.31
C SER A 123 15.84 -7.35 4.92
N PRO A 124 16.86 -8.09 4.45
CA PRO A 124 16.93 -8.59 3.09
C PRO A 124 16.08 -9.85 2.81
N LEU A 125 15.25 -10.30 3.76
CA LEU A 125 14.59 -11.62 3.70
C LEU A 125 13.22 -11.62 3.00
N LEU A 126 12.65 -10.45 2.71
CA LEU A 126 11.28 -10.34 2.19
C LEU A 126 11.30 -10.09 0.67
N GLN A 127 10.78 -11.03 -0.11
CA GLN A 127 10.59 -10.88 -1.56
C GLN A 127 9.13 -10.51 -1.84
N ILE A 128 8.86 -9.22 -2.06
CA ILE A 128 7.56 -8.65 -2.43
C ILE A 128 7.77 -7.66 -3.58
N GLY A 129 6.75 -7.46 -4.42
CA GLY A 129 6.81 -6.45 -5.48
C GLY A 129 6.88 -5.04 -4.89
N LEU A 130 7.78 -4.20 -5.41
CA LEU A 130 8.02 -2.83 -4.94
C LEU A 130 7.74 -1.81 -6.03
N CYS A 131 6.83 -0.87 -5.78
CA CYS A 131 6.65 0.33 -6.58
C CYS A 131 7.38 1.49 -5.89
N MET A 132 8.53 1.90 -6.41
CA MET A 132 9.42 2.86 -5.75
C MET A 132 9.41 4.21 -6.46
N SER A 133 9.40 5.30 -5.71
CA SER A 133 9.45 6.67 -6.24
C SER A 133 10.70 7.43 -5.74
N PRO A 134 11.91 7.12 -6.28
CA PRO A 134 13.16 7.70 -5.81
C PRO A 134 13.22 9.23 -5.74
N LEU A 135 12.67 9.96 -6.72
CA LEU A 135 12.63 11.43 -6.67
C LEU A 135 11.75 11.91 -5.50
N SER A 136 10.62 11.27 -5.24
CA SER A 136 9.80 11.54 -4.06
C SER A 136 10.56 11.27 -2.76
N ASN A 137 11.17 10.10 -2.66
CA ASN A 137 11.90 9.70 -1.45
C ASN A 137 13.04 10.69 -1.15
N ASN A 138 13.69 11.23 -2.19
CA ASN A 138 14.73 12.26 -2.06
C ASN A 138 14.23 13.58 -1.51
N SER A 139 12.99 13.97 -1.83
CA SER A 139 12.40 15.21 -1.31
C SER A 139 12.16 15.18 0.19
N LEU A 140 11.96 14.01 0.80
CA LEU A 140 11.43 13.92 2.18
C LEU A 140 12.25 13.03 3.13
N PHE A 141 12.76 11.88 2.70
CA PHE A 141 13.20 10.82 3.63
C PHE A 141 14.61 10.31 3.39
N LEU A 142 15.11 10.36 2.16
CA LEU A 142 16.32 9.68 1.78
C LEU A 142 17.00 10.29 0.56
N ASP A 143 18.21 10.84 0.76
CA ASP A 143 19.09 11.29 -0.32
C ASP A 143 19.13 10.32 -1.51
N TYR A 144 19.02 10.86 -2.74
CA TYR A 144 18.81 10.09 -3.96
C TYR A 144 19.88 9.01 -4.18
N HIS A 145 21.16 9.31 -3.92
CA HIS A 145 22.26 8.36 -4.08
C HIS A 145 22.24 7.23 -3.05
N ARG A 146 21.47 7.39 -1.97
CA ARG A 146 21.29 6.40 -0.91
C ARG A 146 20.01 5.58 -1.08
N ASN A 147 19.22 5.83 -2.13
CA ASN A 147 18.03 5.05 -2.42
C ASN A 147 18.42 3.59 -2.74
N PRO A 148 17.73 2.58 -2.16
CA PRO A 148 18.10 1.19 -2.38
C PRO A 148 17.64 0.61 -3.72
N PHE A 149 16.85 1.34 -4.52
CA PHE A 149 16.35 0.91 -5.83
C PHE A 149 17.41 0.21 -6.71
N PRO A 150 18.57 0.82 -7.04
CA PRO A 150 19.56 0.17 -7.92
C PRO A 150 20.11 -1.12 -7.32
N THR A 151 20.25 -1.19 -5.99
CA THR A 151 20.69 -2.42 -5.30
C THR A 151 19.62 -3.51 -5.34
N PHE A 152 18.34 -3.15 -5.17
CA PHE A 152 17.23 -4.09 -5.28
C PHE A 152 17.10 -4.63 -6.70
N PHE A 153 17.18 -3.75 -7.70
CA PHE A 153 17.17 -4.12 -9.11
C PHE A 153 18.33 -5.06 -9.47
N ALA A 154 19.56 -4.73 -9.07
CA ALA A 154 20.74 -5.55 -9.32
C ALA A 154 20.68 -6.94 -8.64
N ARG A 155 19.90 -7.07 -7.56
CA ARG A 155 19.64 -8.35 -6.87
C ARG A 155 18.46 -9.13 -7.45
N GLY A 156 17.79 -8.61 -8.47
CA GLY A 156 16.66 -9.26 -9.12
C GLY A 156 15.36 -9.20 -8.32
N LEU A 157 15.20 -8.24 -7.40
CA LEU A 157 13.91 -8.00 -6.77
C LEU A 157 12.93 -7.45 -7.83
N SER A 158 11.65 -7.77 -7.66
CA SER A 158 10.57 -7.24 -8.50
C SER A 158 10.34 -5.77 -8.15
N VAL A 159 11.05 -4.86 -8.81
CA VAL A 159 10.95 -3.41 -8.59
C VAL A 159 10.43 -2.69 -9.82
N SER A 160 9.69 -1.60 -9.60
CA SER A 160 9.27 -0.65 -10.62
C SER A 160 9.53 0.78 -10.15
N LEU A 161 9.70 1.70 -11.10
CA LEU A 161 9.74 3.14 -10.83
C LEU A 161 8.32 3.72 -10.93
N SER A 162 7.98 4.59 -9.99
CA SER A 162 6.73 5.35 -9.90
C SER A 162 7.03 6.82 -9.58
N THR A 163 6.01 7.68 -9.71
CA THR A 163 6.18 9.14 -9.61
C THR A 163 5.77 9.73 -8.27
N ASP A 164 4.95 9.01 -7.50
CA ASP A 164 4.28 9.49 -6.28
C ASP A 164 3.43 10.76 -6.56
N ASP A 165 3.94 11.94 -6.21
CA ASP A 165 3.32 13.25 -6.41
C ASP A 165 3.93 14.01 -7.61
N PRO A 166 3.59 13.67 -8.88
CA PRO A 166 4.19 14.31 -10.05
C PRO A 166 3.98 15.83 -10.08
N LEU A 167 2.88 16.33 -9.53
CA LEU A 167 2.60 17.77 -9.46
C LEU A 167 3.59 18.52 -8.54
N GLN A 168 4.09 17.87 -7.49
CA GLN A 168 4.96 18.50 -6.51
C GLN A 168 6.44 18.31 -6.86
N ILE A 169 6.78 17.17 -7.48
CA ILE A 169 8.17 16.69 -7.60
C ILE A 169 8.75 16.94 -8.98
N HIS A 170 7.96 16.73 -10.04
CA HIS A 170 8.48 16.61 -11.40
C HIS A 170 8.41 17.95 -12.15
N LEU A 171 9.41 18.21 -12.99
CA LEU A 171 9.54 19.47 -13.72
C LEU A 171 9.10 19.36 -15.17
N THR A 172 9.03 18.15 -15.71
CA THR A 172 8.71 17.89 -17.11
C THR A 172 7.23 17.61 -17.33
N LYS A 173 6.82 17.63 -18.60
CA LYS A 173 5.46 17.24 -19.01
C LYS A 173 5.23 15.73 -18.94
N GLU A 174 6.30 14.93 -18.80
CA GLU A 174 6.24 13.47 -18.79
C GLU A 174 6.90 12.95 -17.51
N PRO A 175 6.20 13.04 -16.35
CA PRO A 175 6.79 12.79 -15.04
C PRO A 175 7.46 11.42 -14.91
N LEU A 176 6.76 10.35 -15.33
CA LEU A 176 7.34 9.02 -15.25
C LEU A 176 8.59 8.89 -16.13
N VAL A 177 8.62 9.51 -17.31
CA VAL A 177 9.79 9.50 -18.19
C VAL A 177 10.96 10.23 -17.54
N GLU A 178 10.71 11.33 -16.83
CA GLU A 178 11.70 12.04 -16.03
C GLU A 178 12.26 11.16 -14.89
N GLU A 179 11.41 10.44 -14.14
CA GLU A 179 11.86 9.49 -13.11
C GLU A 179 12.82 8.44 -13.69
N TYR A 180 12.46 7.81 -14.81
CA TYR A 180 13.33 6.85 -15.51
C TYR A 180 14.61 7.51 -16.06
N SER A 181 14.53 8.73 -16.58
CA SER A 181 15.66 9.43 -17.18
C SER A 181 16.69 9.84 -16.13
N VAL A 182 16.25 10.34 -14.98
CA VAL A 182 17.16 10.67 -13.87
C VAL A 182 17.77 9.40 -13.30
N ALA A 183 16.97 8.36 -13.07
CA ALA A 183 17.45 7.06 -12.59
C ALA A 183 18.55 6.50 -13.50
N ALA A 184 18.34 6.47 -14.82
CA ALA A 184 19.29 5.94 -15.80
C ALA A 184 20.57 6.79 -15.99
N GLN A 185 20.53 8.08 -15.63
CA GLN A 185 21.72 8.94 -15.67
C GLN A 185 22.57 8.82 -14.40
N VAL A 186 21.93 8.54 -13.26
CA VAL A 186 22.57 8.48 -11.95
C VAL A 186 23.05 7.07 -11.58
N TRP A 187 22.36 6.02 -12.03
CA TRP A 187 22.64 4.60 -11.73
C TRP A 187 22.99 3.79 -12.98
#